data_AF-A0A512PHP1-F1
#
_entry.id   AF-A0A512PHP1-F1
#
_cell.length_a   1.000
_cell.length_b   1.000
_cell.length_c   1.000
_cell.angle_alpha   90.00
_cell.angle_beta   90.00
_cell.angle_gamma   90.00
#
_symmetry.space_group_name_H-M   'P 1'
#
loop_
_entity.id
_entity.type
_entity.pdbx_description
1 polymer ?
#
loop_
_entity_poly.entity_id
_entity_poly.type
_entity_poly.pdbx_seq_one_letter_code
_entity_poly.pdbx_strand_id
1 'polypeptide(L)'
;MSETSTRYVDRAPGDLLTAEDWNTLQDKIHDDIRSTAQTAADAVTHVHSADDSTHLEGKGLDALTEEITKRVLDEVRGRTGYQQLFLVLKNDEPQVVEHGLGTPPLVDLYRLEYFEVVSREDDETRDAWATFYLHHSEERRIRVTGENNERRSVDIQPPDGPEMGIPFADMLTRYGVEYTDTSTLDDLETEFWKAFFRAPNEQFNDDQYTHSPWFERCCKEQQTVRKLKANGDWNDIVFQVRPRKSVNFETSTVLAGGGKDGGDATITLHPHPTSVFVQHLDNNRLALWYLGVTPADTADEIAARDYIGGTRYDREQKLMVLLKV
;
A
#
# COMPACT_ATOMS: atom_id res chain seq x y z
N MET A 1 31.81 -61.85 14.58
CA MET A 1 31.45 -61.33 15.91
C MET A 1 30.65 -62.41 16.61
N SER A 2 31.25 -63.12 17.56
CA SER A 2 30.51 -64.00 18.45
C SER A 2 29.97 -63.15 19.59
N GLU A 3 28.67 -62.90 19.60
CA GLU A 3 28.00 -62.36 20.79
C GLU A 3 28.10 -63.44 21.88
N THR A 4 29.07 -63.26 22.77
CA THR A 4 29.24 -64.12 23.94
C THR A 4 28.29 -63.56 25.00
N SER A 5 27.00 -63.88 24.89
CA SER A 5 26.01 -63.52 25.92
C SER A 5 26.31 -64.37 27.16
N THR A 6 27.01 -63.78 28.13
CA THR A 6 27.22 -64.40 29.44
C THR A 6 25.86 -64.44 30.15
N ARG A 7 25.43 -65.64 30.56
CA ARG A 7 24.16 -65.80 31.26
C ARG A 7 24.28 -65.25 32.68
N TYR A 8 23.29 -64.48 33.11
CA TYR A 8 23.25 -63.93 34.48
C TYR A 8 23.06 -65.02 35.54
N VAL A 9 22.38 -66.12 35.20
CA VAL A 9 22.25 -67.32 36.04
C VAL A 9 22.47 -68.54 35.16
N ASP A 10 23.44 -69.39 35.51
CA ASP A 10 23.72 -70.63 34.79
C ASP A 10 22.83 -71.77 35.30
N ARG A 11 22.18 -72.48 34.37
CA ARG A 11 21.31 -73.63 34.65
C ARG A 11 21.50 -74.74 33.62
N ALA A 12 21.40 -75.98 34.09
CA ALA A 12 21.45 -77.17 33.24
C ALA A 12 20.03 -77.53 32.75
N PRO A 13 19.89 -78.17 31.57
CA PRO A 13 18.59 -78.65 31.10
C PRO A 13 17.96 -79.63 32.10
N GLY A 14 16.75 -79.32 32.57
CA GLY A 14 16.02 -80.15 33.55
C GLY A 14 16.01 -79.60 34.98
N ASP A 15 16.78 -78.54 35.27
CA ASP A 15 16.71 -77.84 36.55
C ASP A 15 15.36 -77.11 36.71
N LEU A 16 14.76 -77.21 37.90
CA LEU A 16 13.58 -76.43 38.26
C LEU A 16 13.97 -74.96 38.46
N LEU A 17 13.35 -74.06 37.71
CA LEU A 17 13.47 -72.62 37.91
C LEU A 17 12.78 -72.21 39.20
N THR A 18 13.54 -71.72 40.17
CA THR A 18 13.02 -71.30 41.47
C THR A 18 12.72 -69.81 41.50
N ALA A 19 11.92 -69.34 42.47
CA ALA A 19 11.70 -67.92 42.67
C ALA A 19 13.00 -67.18 43.06
N GLU A 20 13.92 -67.86 43.75
CA GLU A 20 15.23 -67.32 44.13
C GLU A 20 16.12 -67.07 42.91
N ASP A 21 15.99 -67.89 41.86
CA ASP A 21 16.67 -67.68 40.58
C ASP A 21 16.23 -66.40 39.88
N TRP A 22 14.92 -66.14 39.91
CA TRP A 22 14.36 -64.93 39.32
C TRP A 22 14.78 -63.67 40.07
N ASN A 23 14.83 -63.72 41.39
CA ASN A 23 15.33 -62.62 42.21
C ASN A 23 16.82 -62.36 41.91
N THR A 24 17.63 -63.41 41.87
CA THR A 24 19.07 -63.32 41.56
C THR A 24 19.31 -62.76 40.15
N LEU A 25 18.48 -63.17 39.18
CA LEU A 25 18.52 -62.64 37.82
C LEU A 25 18.21 -61.14 37.80
N GLN A 26 17.15 -60.73 38.50
CA GLN A 26 16.72 -59.33 38.57
C GLN A 26 17.79 -58.44 39.22
N ASP A 27 18.37 -58.89 40.34
CA ASP A 27 19.43 -58.15 41.04
C ASP A 27 20.64 -57.93 40.13
N LYS A 28 21.10 -58.98 39.43
CA LYS A 28 22.23 -58.89 38.51
C LYS A 28 21.97 -57.98 37.31
N ILE A 29 20.76 -58.02 36.74
CA ILE A 29 20.37 -57.11 35.67
C ILE A 29 20.37 -55.66 36.18
N HIS A 30 19.86 -55.44 37.39
CA HIS A 30 19.78 -54.10 37.96
C HIS A 30 21.18 -53.54 38.28
N ASP A 31 22.09 -54.37 38.78
CA ASP A 31 23.48 -53.98 39.02
C ASP A 31 24.25 -53.72 37.72
N ASP A 32 24.00 -54.51 36.66
CA ASP A 32 24.62 -54.30 35.35
C ASP A 32 24.13 -53.00 34.68
N ILE A 33 22.82 -52.72 34.75
CA ILE A 33 22.25 -51.44 34.29
C ILE A 33 22.84 -50.28 35.09
N ARG A 34 22.96 -50.41 36.42
CA ARG A 34 23.55 -49.36 37.26
C ARG A 34 25.01 -49.12 36.91
N SER A 35 25.80 -50.18 36.72
CA SER A 35 27.20 -50.12 36.32
C SER A 35 27.38 -49.46 34.94
N THR A 36 26.55 -49.85 33.98
CA THR A 36 26.57 -49.31 32.62
C THR A 36 26.15 -47.83 32.61
N ALA A 37 25.11 -47.47 33.35
CA ALA A 37 24.66 -46.09 33.50
C ALA A 37 25.70 -45.21 34.20
N GLN A 38 26.35 -45.72 35.24
CA GLN A 38 27.43 -45.01 35.94
C GLN A 38 28.64 -44.82 35.01
N THR A 39 29.03 -45.85 34.27
CA THR A 39 30.12 -45.76 33.28
C THR A 39 29.80 -44.75 32.19
N ALA A 40 28.55 -44.73 31.69
CA ALA A 40 28.11 -43.75 30.71
C ALA A 40 28.10 -42.32 31.29
N ALA A 41 27.65 -42.14 32.54
CA ALA A 41 27.67 -40.85 33.22
C ALA A 41 29.09 -40.35 33.47
N ASP A 42 29.99 -41.21 33.95
CA ASP A 42 31.40 -40.88 34.20
C ASP A 42 32.18 -40.61 32.89
N ALA A 43 31.75 -41.21 31.77
CA ALA A 43 32.32 -40.95 30.45
C ALA A 43 31.86 -39.60 29.85
N VAL A 44 30.74 -39.03 30.33
CA VAL A 44 30.28 -37.69 29.92
C VAL A 44 31.07 -36.64 30.71
N THR A 45 32.32 -36.43 30.28
CA THR A 45 33.22 -35.39 30.82
C THR A 45 32.95 -34.00 30.24
N HIS A 46 32.14 -33.92 29.19
CA HIS A 46 31.84 -32.69 28.48
C HIS A 46 30.42 -32.76 27.89
N VAL A 47 29.56 -31.83 28.30
CA VAL A 47 28.24 -31.66 27.68
C VAL A 47 28.34 -30.47 26.75
N HIS A 48 28.22 -30.70 25.45
CA HIS A 48 28.42 -29.69 24.41
C HIS A 48 27.50 -28.45 24.58
N SER A 49 26.38 -28.58 25.31
CA SER A 49 25.47 -27.48 25.64
C SER A 49 25.88 -26.65 26.87
N ALA A 50 26.84 -27.09 27.68
CA ALA A 50 27.32 -26.35 28.85
C ALA A 50 28.31 -25.23 28.46
N ASP A 51 29.12 -25.47 27.43
CA ASP A 51 30.09 -24.51 26.89
C ASP A 51 29.42 -23.31 26.19
N ASP A 52 28.20 -23.50 25.69
CA ASP A 52 27.46 -22.49 24.93
C ASP A 52 26.46 -21.70 25.80
N SER A 53 26.58 -21.74 27.13
CA SER A 53 25.64 -21.07 28.05
C SER A 53 25.61 -19.53 27.92
N THR A 54 26.60 -18.94 27.25
CA THR A 54 26.71 -17.50 26.99
C THR A 54 26.25 -17.09 25.58
N HIS A 55 25.86 -18.06 24.74
CA HIS A 55 25.42 -17.82 23.38
C HIS A 55 24.03 -18.45 23.18
N LEU A 56 23.17 -17.76 22.46
CA LEU A 56 21.90 -18.31 21.98
C LEU A 56 22.09 -18.64 20.51
N GLU A 57 21.92 -19.92 20.15
CA GLU A 57 22.13 -20.43 18.78
C GLU A 57 23.54 -20.10 18.21
N GLY A 58 24.58 -20.18 19.06
CA GLY A 58 25.96 -19.85 18.66
C GLY A 58 26.24 -18.35 18.48
N LYS A 59 25.33 -17.46 18.87
CA LYS A 59 25.52 -16.00 18.85
C LYS A 59 25.59 -15.43 20.26
N GLY A 60 26.63 -14.65 20.54
CA GLY A 60 26.76 -13.91 21.80
C GLY A 60 25.78 -12.73 21.88
N LEU A 61 25.63 -12.16 23.08
CA LEU A 61 24.70 -11.04 23.34
C LEU A 61 24.91 -9.84 22.41
N ASP A 62 26.16 -9.46 22.15
CA ASP A 62 26.48 -8.31 21.28
C ASP A 62 26.07 -8.58 19.82
N ALA A 63 26.34 -9.80 19.32
CA ALA A 63 25.97 -10.20 17.96
C ALA A 63 24.44 -10.31 17.78
N LEU A 64 23.73 -10.80 18.80
CA LEU A 64 22.26 -10.81 18.83
C LEU A 64 21.69 -9.40 18.90
N THR A 65 22.29 -8.52 19.71
CA THR A 65 21.86 -7.13 19.82
C THR A 65 22.07 -6.38 18.51
N GLU A 66 23.20 -6.58 17.83
CA GLU A 66 23.46 -6.00 16.52
C GLU A 66 22.50 -6.54 15.46
N GLU A 67 22.23 -7.84 15.45
CA GLU A 67 21.27 -8.44 14.52
C GLU A 67 19.84 -7.96 14.77
N ILE A 68 19.39 -7.91 16.03
CA ILE A 68 18.07 -7.40 16.39
C ILE A 68 17.97 -5.92 16.05
N THR A 69 18.98 -5.12 16.39
CA THR A 69 19.02 -3.69 16.06
C THR A 69 19.01 -3.49 14.56
N LYS A 70 19.73 -4.32 13.80
CA LYS A 70 19.72 -4.31 12.34
C LYS A 70 18.36 -4.72 11.78
N ARG A 71 17.72 -5.78 12.29
CA ARG A 71 16.36 -6.17 11.87
C ARG A 71 15.34 -5.10 12.19
N VAL A 72 15.41 -4.49 13.37
CA VAL A 72 14.56 -3.37 13.77
C VAL A 72 14.83 -2.15 12.89
N LEU A 73 16.09 -1.82 12.59
CA LEU A 73 16.45 -0.73 11.68
C LEU A 73 16.05 -1.03 10.23
N ASP A 74 16.14 -2.27 9.77
CA ASP A 74 15.74 -2.69 8.43
C ASP A 74 14.22 -2.76 8.31
N GLU A 75 13.50 -3.12 9.39
CA GLU A 75 12.05 -3.02 9.47
C GLU A 75 11.59 -1.55 9.59
N VAL A 76 12.30 -0.72 10.36
CA VAL A 76 12.07 0.72 10.44
C VAL A 76 12.38 1.38 9.10
N ARG A 77 13.44 0.98 8.38
CA ARG A 77 13.75 1.42 7.01
C ARG A 77 12.75 0.88 6.00
N GLY A 78 12.21 -0.32 6.20
CA GLY A 78 11.07 -0.84 5.44
C GLY A 78 9.79 -0.05 5.70
N ARG A 79 9.67 0.56 6.90
CA ARG A 79 8.62 1.49 7.29
C ARG A 79 8.93 2.95 6.97
N THR A 80 10.17 3.31 6.60
CA THR A 80 10.50 4.66 6.11
C THR A 80 9.93 4.80 4.71
N GLY A 81 8.69 5.27 4.66
CA GLY A 81 7.93 5.42 3.43
C GLY A 81 6.83 6.45 3.63
N TYR A 82 6.26 6.88 2.51
CA TYR A 82 5.06 7.70 2.52
C TYR A 82 3.84 6.78 2.39
N GLN A 83 2.97 6.79 3.39
CA GLN A 83 1.63 6.25 3.23
C GLN A 83 0.77 7.33 2.60
N GLN A 84 0.27 7.05 1.40
CA GLN A 84 -0.60 7.96 0.66
C GLN A 84 -2.04 7.51 0.82
N LEU A 85 -2.86 8.42 1.33
CA LEU A 85 -4.28 8.21 1.56
C LEU A 85 -5.09 9.17 0.71
N PHE A 86 -6.24 8.71 0.22
CA PHE A 86 -7.18 9.54 -0.52
C PHE A 86 -8.50 9.61 0.25
N LEU A 87 -8.88 10.82 0.66
CA LEU A 87 -10.00 11.06 1.58
C LEU A 87 -10.93 12.15 1.03
N VAL A 88 -12.21 12.08 1.40
CA VAL A 88 -13.25 13.06 1.09
C VAL A 88 -13.76 13.65 2.40
N LEU A 89 -13.19 14.80 2.80
CA LEU A 89 -13.63 15.48 4.00
C LEU A 89 -14.98 16.17 3.76
N LYS A 90 -15.97 15.85 4.58
CA LYS A 90 -17.26 16.56 4.60
C LYS A 90 -17.20 17.74 5.55
N ASN A 91 -17.90 18.81 5.19
CA ASN A 91 -17.99 19.98 6.04
C ASN A 91 -18.58 19.62 7.42
N ASP A 92 -17.98 20.14 8.49
CA ASP A 92 -18.39 19.98 9.89
C ASP A 92 -18.37 18.54 10.43
N GLU A 93 -17.81 17.57 9.70
CA GLU A 93 -17.65 16.18 10.15
C GLU A 93 -16.16 15.83 10.29
N PRO A 94 -15.63 15.67 11.52
CA PRO A 94 -14.25 15.25 11.70
C PRO A 94 -14.08 13.79 11.28
N GLN A 95 -13.14 13.55 10.38
CA GLN A 95 -12.79 12.21 9.93
C GLN A 95 -11.59 11.70 10.70
N VAL A 96 -11.71 10.50 11.27
CA VAL A 96 -10.63 9.82 12.00
C VAL A 96 -10.03 8.74 11.11
N VAL A 97 -8.72 8.81 10.92
CA VAL A 97 -7.93 7.86 10.13
C VAL A 97 -7.09 7.02 11.08
N GLU A 98 -7.30 5.70 11.06
CA GLU A 98 -6.46 4.74 11.77
C GLU A 98 -5.30 4.30 10.86
N HIS A 99 -4.12 4.92 11.05
CA HIS A 99 -2.96 4.70 10.18
C HIS A 99 -2.03 3.59 10.68
N GLY A 100 -2.06 3.25 11.98
CA GLY A 100 -1.33 2.10 12.53
C GLY A 100 0.20 2.18 12.49
N LEU A 101 0.76 3.40 12.36
CA LEU A 101 2.20 3.61 12.18
C LEU A 101 3.02 3.51 13.48
N GLY A 102 2.35 3.44 14.64
CA GLY A 102 2.97 3.32 15.96
C GLY A 102 3.62 4.60 16.49
N THR A 103 3.70 5.65 15.67
CA THR A 103 4.22 6.98 16.01
C THR A 103 3.40 8.05 15.28
N PRO A 104 3.28 9.28 15.82
CA PRO A 104 2.66 10.38 15.11
C PRO A 104 3.46 10.75 13.84
N PRO A 105 2.90 10.57 12.63
CA PRO A 105 3.63 10.84 11.39
C PRO A 105 3.70 12.34 11.08
N LEU A 106 4.65 12.77 10.24
CA LEU A 106 4.54 14.06 9.58
C LEU A 106 3.40 13.98 8.54
N VAL A 107 2.46 14.92 8.59
CA VAL A 107 1.30 14.96 7.71
C VAL A 107 1.47 16.05 6.66
N ASP A 108 1.50 15.64 5.40
CA ASP A 108 1.47 16.53 4.25
C ASP A 108 0.13 16.39 3.52
N LEU A 109 -0.54 17.52 3.30
CA LEU A 109 -1.85 17.56 2.64
C LEU A 109 -1.75 18.17 1.25
N TYR A 110 -2.46 17.56 0.31
CA TYR A 110 -2.64 18.05 -1.05
C TYR A 110 -4.12 18.03 -1.39
N ARG A 111 -4.62 19.11 -2.00
CA ARG A 111 -5.95 19.11 -2.60
C ARG A 111 -5.92 18.23 -3.85
N LEU A 112 -6.90 17.35 -3.97
CA LEU A 112 -7.13 16.62 -5.21
C LEU A 112 -7.95 17.50 -6.16
N GLU A 113 -7.35 17.89 -7.27
CA GLU A 113 -8.06 18.66 -8.30
C GLU A 113 -8.84 17.74 -9.23
N TYR A 114 -9.96 18.27 -9.72
CA TYR A 114 -10.59 17.73 -10.90
C TYR A 114 -9.87 18.26 -12.13
N PHE A 115 -9.73 17.41 -13.13
CA PHE A 115 -9.19 17.81 -14.42
C PHE A 115 -10.05 17.23 -15.54
N GLU A 116 -10.06 17.97 -16.65
CA GLU A 116 -10.78 17.57 -17.85
C GLU A 116 -10.16 16.31 -18.43
N VAL A 117 -11.01 15.32 -18.70
CA VAL A 117 -10.66 14.04 -19.29
C VAL A 117 -11.67 13.65 -20.36
N VAL A 118 -11.29 12.72 -21.22
CA VAL A 118 -12.25 12.06 -22.11
C VAL A 118 -12.53 10.69 -21.53
N SER A 119 -13.78 10.48 -21.13
CA SER A 119 -14.26 9.19 -20.64
C SER A 119 -14.91 8.43 -21.78
N ARG A 120 -14.77 7.10 -21.77
CA ARG A 120 -15.57 6.24 -22.62
C ARG A 120 -16.19 5.14 -21.78
N GLU A 121 -17.51 5.18 -21.66
CA GLU A 121 -18.31 4.21 -20.91
C GLU A 121 -19.50 3.81 -21.77
N ASP A 122 -19.87 2.52 -21.78
CA ASP A 122 -21.04 2.00 -22.52
C ASP A 122 -21.11 2.44 -24.00
N ASP A 123 -19.95 2.45 -24.66
CA ASP A 123 -19.78 2.90 -26.05
C ASP A 123 -20.01 4.39 -26.34
N GLU A 124 -20.24 5.19 -25.30
CA GLU A 124 -20.34 6.64 -25.39
C GLU A 124 -19.00 7.29 -25.03
N THR A 125 -18.48 8.16 -25.90
CA THR A 125 -17.26 8.95 -25.61
C THR A 125 -17.69 10.37 -25.29
N ARG A 126 -17.37 10.83 -24.09
CA ARG A 126 -17.82 12.12 -23.56
C ARG A 126 -16.71 12.88 -22.85
N ASP A 127 -16.88 14.20 -22.79
CA ASP A 127 -16.10 15.05 -21.90
C ASP A 127 -16.54 14.85 -20.46
N ALA A 128 -15.58 14.71 -19.56
CA ALA A 128 -15.83 14.50 -18.14
C ALA A 128 -14.77 15.21 -17.29
N TRP A 129 -15.05 15.31 -15.99
CA TRP A 129 -14.12 15.83 -14.99
C TRP A 129 -13.87 14.77 -13.94
N ALA A 130 -12.64 14.28 -13.86
CA ALA A 130 -12.26 13.21 -12.94
C ALA A 130 -11.15 13.65 -11.98
N THR A 131 -11.03 12.95 -10.86
CA THR A 131 -9.92 13.05 -9.91
C THR A 131 -8.86 11.98 -10.16
N PHE A 132 -9.29 10.82 -10.64
CA PHE A 132 -8.41 9.70 -10.98
C PHE A 132 -8.69 9.25 -12.41
N TYR A 133 -7.64 9.04 -13.19
CA TYR A 133 -7.80 8.70 -14.60
C TYR A 133 -6.81 7.63 -15.03
N LEU A 134 -7.33 6.56 -15.64
CA LEU A 134 -6.51 5.52 -16.27
C LEU A 134 -6.43 5.76 -17.77
N HIS A 135 -5.22 5.87 -18.31
CA HIS A 135 -5.04 6.09 -19.74
C HIS A 135 -3.76 5.48 -20.29
N HIS A 136 -3.65 5.42 -21.61
CA HIS A 136 -2.42 5.04 -22.29
C HIS A 136 -1.52 6.26 -22.52
N SER A 137 -0.20 6.14 -22.32
CA SER A 137 0.77 7.24 -22.39
C SER A 137 0.73 7.99 -23.74
N GLU A 138 0.42 7.28 -24.83
CA GLU A 138 0.26 7.86 -26.17
C GLU A 138 -0.95 8.79 -26.32
N GLU A 139 -1.97 8.70 -25.46
CA GLU A 139 -3.18 9.52 -25.52
C GLU A 139 -2.97 10.91 -24.91
N ARG A 140 -1.99 11.66 -25.43
CA ARG A 140 -1.67 13.00 -24.91
C ARG A 140 -2.78 14.02 -25.12
N ARG A 141 -3.47 13.92 -26.27
CA ARG A 141 -4.60 14.78 -26.66
C ARG A 141 -5.67 13.96 -27.36
N ILE A 142 -6.91 14.03 -26.88
CA ILE A 142 -8.03 13.26 -27.40
C ILE A 142 -9.06 14.21 -28.01
N ARG A 143 -9.61 13.83 -29.17
CA ARG A 143 -10.71 14.57 -29.82
C ARG A 143 -12.04 13.96 -29.41
N VAL A 144 -12.95 14.84 -29.02
CA VAL A 144 -14.29 14.50 -28.55
C VAL A 144 -15.33 15.35 -29.28
N THR A 145 -16.54 14.83 -29.39
CA THR A 145 -17.67 15.57 -29.95
C THR A 145 -18.60 15.91 -28.80
N GLY A 146 -18.72 17.19 -28.46
CA GLY A 146 -19.60 17.65 -27.39
C GLY A 146 -21.08 17.59 -27.79
N GLU A 147 -21.96 17.90 -26.84
CA GLU A 147 -23.43 17.81 -27.00
C GLU A 147 -23.97 18.61 -28.20
N ASN A 148 -23.29 19.69 -28.59
CA ASN A 148 -23.67 20.54 -29.73
C ASN A 148 -23.05 20.12 -31.08
N ASN A 149 -22.52 18.90 -31.20
CA ASN A 149 -21.69 18.43 -32.32
C ASN A 149 -20.40 19.25 -32.54
N GLU A 150 -19.97 20.02 -31.54
CA GLU A 150 -18.72 20.75 -31.59
C GLU A 150 -17.55 19.78 -31.34
N ARG A 151 -16.53 19.83 -32.22
CA ARG A 151 -15.33 19.03 -32.05
C ARG A 151 -14.33 19.77 -31.19
N ARG A 152 -14.10 19.27 -29.99
CA ARG A 152 -13.09 19.78 -29.05
C ARG A 152 -11.92 18.82 -28.96
N SER A 153 -10.75 19.34 -28.62
CA SER A 153 -9.59 18.53 -28.23
C SER A 153 -9.29 18.78 -26.76
N VAL A 154 -9.15 17.71 -25.99
CA VAL A 154 -8.82 17.74 -24.57
C VAL A 154 -7.38 17.28 -24.39
N ASP A 155 -6.59 18.05 -23.65
CA ASP A 155 -5.20 17.74 -23.30
C ASP A 155 -5.15 16.91 -22.01
N ILE A 156 -4.94 15.60 -22.17
CA ILE A 156 -4.76 14.68 -21.04
C ILE A 156 -3.40 14.90 -20.38
N GLN A 157 -2.39 15.08 -21.24
CA GLN A 157 -1.02 15.38 -20.86
C GLN A 157 -0.70 16.84 -21.17
N PRO A 158 0.16 17.49 -20.37
CA PRO A 158 0.54 18.87 -20.63
C PRO A 158 1.36 18.90 -21.94
N PRO A 159 1.08 19.85 -22.86
CA PRO A 159 1.75 19.89 -24.15
C PRO A 159 3.27 20.13 -24.00
N ASP A 160 3.66 21.04 -23.10
CA ASP A 160 5.04 21.44 -22.85
C ASP A 160 5.56 21.01 -21.45
N GLY A 161 4.83 20.11 -20.79
CA GLY A 161 5.14 19.68 -19.42
C GLY A 161 5.75 18.27 -19.35
N PRO A 162 6.18 17.84 -18.15
CA PRO A 162 6.58 16.46 -17.92
C PRO A 162 5.39 15.52 -18.12
N GLU A 163 5.65 14.29 -18.53
CA GLU A 163 4.64 13.23 -18.54
C GLU A 163 4.13 13.00 -17.12
N MET A 164 2.81 13.06 -16.97
CA MET A 164 2.13 12.88 -15.70
C MET A 164 1.54 11.47 -15.65
N GLY A 165 1.87 10.70 -14.62
CA GLY A 165 1.25 9.40 -14.42
C GLY A 165 2.14 8.48 -13.60
N ILE A 166 1.51 7.53 -12.93
CA ILE A 166 2.16 6.43 -12.23
C ILE A 166 1.89 5.18 -13.06
N PRO A 167 2.89 4.34 -13.40
CA PRO A 167 2.66 3.11 -14.13
C PRO A 167 1.57 2.26 -13.45
N PHE A 168 0.63 1.73 -14.23
CA PHE A 168 -0.49 0.97 -13.67
C PHE A 168 -0.02 -0.29 -12.94
N ALA A 169 1.03 -0.95 -13.44
CA ALA A 169 1.68 -2.07 -12.77
C ALA A 169 2.20 -1.72 -11.36
N ASP A 170 2.74 -0.51 -11.18
CA ASP A 170 3.22 -0.05 -9.87
C ASP A 170 2.04 0.19 -8.92
N MET A 171 0.92 0.70 -9.44
CA MET A 171 -0.31 0.88 -8.67
C MET A 171 -0.92 -0.47 -8.26
N LEU A 172 -1.00 -1.45 -9.17
CA LEU A 172 -1.45 -2.81 -8.85
C LEU A 172 -0.59 -3.43 -7.74
N THR A 173 0.74 -3.29 -7.85
CA THR A 173 1.68 -3.76 -6.83
C THR A 173 1.47 -3.05 -5.49
N ARG A 174 1.31 -1.71 -5.51
CA ARG A 174 1.11 -0.89 -4.31
C ARG A 174 -0.15 -1.26 -3.53
N TYR A 175 -1.22 -1.62 -4.24
CA TYR A 175 -2.51 -1.99 -3.65
C TYR A 175 -2.71 -3.50 -3.52
N GLY A 176 -1.68 -4.30 -3.79
CA GLY A 176 -1.71 -5.76 -3.61
C GLY A 176 -2.69 -6.48 -4.53
N VAL A 177 -2.94 -5.93 -5.73
CA VAL A 177 -3.81 -6.55 -6.73
C VAL A 177 -2.99 -7.59 -7.50
N GLU A 178 -3.26 -8.86 -7.22
CA GLU A 178 -2.59 -9.96 -7.90
C GLU A 178 -3.15 -10.18 -9.30
N TYR A 179 -2.27 -10.43 -10.27
CA TYR A 179 -2.67 -10.72 -11.63
C TYR A 179 -1.73 -11.70 -12.31
N THR A 180 -2.25 -12.35 -13.35
CA THR A 180 -1.52 -13.33 -14.15
C THR A 180 -1.50 -12.90 -15.61
N ASP A 181 -0.68 -13.55 -16.41
CA ASP A 181 -0.64 -13.37 -17.87
C ASP A 181 -1.97 -13.65 -18.59
N THR A 182 -2.88 -14.38 -17.94
CA THR A 182 -4.22 -14.69 -18.44
C THR A 182 -5.30 -13.74 -17.92
N SER A 183 -5.00 -12.88 -16.96
CA SER A 183 -5.93 -11.85 -16.47
C SER A 183 -6.26 -10.86 -17.60
N THR A 184 -7.52 -10.42 -17.67
CA THR A 184 -7.98 -9.40 -18.62
C THR A 184 -7.83 -8.01 -18.03
N LEU A 185 -7.66 -6.99 -18.87
CA LEU A 185 -7.51 -5.61 -18.38
C LEU A 185 -8.77 -5.10 -17.66
N ASP A 186 -9.95 -5.48 -18.13
CA ASP A 186 -11.25 -5.11 -17.53
C ASP A 186 -11.43 -5.66 -16.11
N ASP A 187 -11.10 -6.95 -15.90
CA ASP A 187 -11.10 -7.56 -14.58
C ASP A 187 -10.09 -6.85 -13.65
N LEU A 188 -8.91 -6.49 -14.17
CA LEU A 188 -7.87 -5.83 -13.40
C LEU A 188 -8.22 -4.40 -13.03
N GLU A 189 -8.87 -3.66 -13.90
CA GLU A 189 -9.39 -2.34 -13.58
C GLU A 189 -10.42 -2.42 -12.44
N THR A 190 -11.37 -3.35 -12.55
CA THR A 190 -12.39 -3.55 -11.53
C THR A 190 -11.78 -3.92 -10.17
N GLU A 191 -10.84 -4.88 -10.14
CA GLU A 191 -10.16 -5.27 -8.90
C GLU A 191 -9.24 -4.17 -8.37
N PHE A 192 -8.62 -3.38 -9.26
CA PHE A 192 -7.85 -2.21 -8.87
C PHE A 192 -8.70 -1.17 -8.16
N TRP A 193 -9.84 -0.75 -8.72
CA TRP A 193 -10.68 0.26 -8.06
C TRP A 193 -11.21 -0.22 -6.71
N LYS A 194 -11.58 -1.50 -6.59
CA LYS A 194 -11.97 -2.11 -5.31
C LYS A 194 -10.83 -2.06 -4.28
N ALA A 195 -9.61 -2.38 -4.68
CA ALA A 195 -8.45 -2.37 -3.80
C ALA A 195 -8.02 -0.94 -3.45
N PHE A 196 -8.08 -0.02 -4.42
CA PHE A 196 -7.70 1.38 -4.30
C PHE A 196 -8.59 2.12 -3.30
N PHE A 197 -9.90 1.87 -3.31
CA PHE A 197 -10.88 2.48 -2.39
C PHE A 197 -11.14 1.69 -1.11
N ARG A 198 -10.33 0.66 -0.82
CA ARG A 198 -10.39 -0.02 0.47
C ARG A 198 -9.81 0.89 1.56
N ALA A 199 -10.39 0.81 2.76
CA ALA A 199 -9.84 1.46 3.95
C ALA A 199 -8.33 1.16 4.07
N PRO A 200 -7.49 2.17 4.34
CA PRO A 200 -7.82 3.51 4.86
C PRO A 200 -8.22 4.57 3.82
N ASN A 201 -8.29 4.26 2.52
CA ASN A 201 -8.86 5.18 1.54
C ASN A 201 -10.38 5.19 1.61
N GLU A 202 -10.98 6.30 1.21
CA GLU A 202 -12.42 6.41 1.07
C GLU A 202 -12.89 6.11 -0.34
N GLN A 203 -14.15 5.71 -0.45
CA GLN A 203 -14.81 5.56 -1.73
C GLN A 203 -15.13 6.93 -2.32
N PHE A 204 -14.61 7.16 -3.51
CA PHE A 204 -15.00 8.29 -4.36
C PHE A 204 -16.23 7.88 -5.17
N ASN A 205 -17.03 8.84 -5.58
CA ASN A 205 -18.21 8.54 -6.40
C ASN A 205 -17.78 8.17 -7.82
N ASP A 206 -18.60 7.35 -8.50
CA ASP A 206 -18.30 6.79 -9.82
C ASP A 206 -17.98 7.84 -10.89
N ASP A 207 -18.53 9.06 -10.78
CA ASP A 207 -18.25 10.20 -11.66
C ASP A 207 -16.86 10.82 -11.47
N GLN A 208 -16.08 10.36 -10.49
CA GLN A 208 -14.82 10.97 -10.07
C GLN A 208 -13.58 10.15 -10.47
N TYR A 209 -13.78 8.96 -11.02
CA TYR A 209 -12.73 8.15 -11.59
C TYR A 209 -13.24 7.49 -12.86
N THR A 210 -12.40 7.40 -13.87
CA THR A 210 -12.79 6.82 -15.16
C THR A 210 -11.54 6.41 -15.93
N HIS A 211 -11.72 5.82 -17.09
CA HIS A 211 -10.64 5.46 -18.00
C HIS A 211 -10.83 6.10 -19.38
N SER A 212 -9.73 6.11 -20.11
CA SER A 212 -9.66 6.65 -21.47
C SER A 212 -10.34 5.77 -22.53
N PRO A 213 -10.71 6.33 -23.70
CA PRO A 213 -11.22 5.57 -24.83
C PRO A 213 -10.28 4.48 -25.37
N TRP A 214 -8.99 4.52 -25.03
CA TRP A 214 -8.07 3.43 -25.37
C TRP A 214 -8.43 2.12 -24.67
N PHE A 215 -8.89 2.17 -23.42
CA PHE A 215 -9.28 0.97 -22.66
C PHE A 215 -10.37 0.21 -23.39
N GLU A 216 -11.49 0.85 -23.74
CA GLU A 216 -12.54 0.23 -24.53
C GLU A 216 -12.09 -0.28 -25.92
N ARG A 217 -11.22 0.45 -26.63
CA ARG A 217 -10.69 0.00 -27.93
C ARG A 217 -9.81 -1.25 -27.80
N CYS A 218 -9.02 -1.34 -26.75
CA CYS A 218 -8.13 -2.45 -26.47
C CYS A 218 -8.88 -3.65 -25.83
N CYS A 219 -9.75 -3.37 -24.86
CA CYS A 219 -10.45 -4.34 -24.02
C CYS A 219 -11.62 -5.05 -24.72
N LYS A 220 -12.20 -4.48 -25.79
CA LYS A 220 -13.21 -5.17 -26.62
C LYS A 220 -12.73 -6.53 -27.16
N GLU A 221 -11.42 -6.75 -27.23
CA GLU A 221 -10.82 -8.02 -27.66
C GLU A 221 -10.46 -8.96 -26.50
N GLN A 222 -10.87 -8.64 -25.26
CA GLN A 222 -10.44 -9.31 -24.02
C GLN A 222 -8.92 -9.52 -24.00
N GLN A 223 -8.17 -8.43 -24.23
CA GLN A 223 -6.72 -8.52 -24.23
C GLN A 223 -6.21 -8.93 -22.85
N THR A 224 -5.45 -10.02 -22.83
CA THR A 224 -4.82 -10.50 -21.61
C THR A 224 -3.54 -9.72 -21.37
N VAL A 225 -3.10 -9.66 -20.11
CA VAL A 225 -1.81 -9.07 -19.71
C VAL A 225 -0.65 -9.59 -20.58
N ARG A 226 -0.66 -10.89 -20.96
CA ARG A 226 0.36 -11.44 -21.87
C ARG A 226 0.41 -10.73 -23.22
N LYS A 227 -0.75 -10.45 -23.83
CA LYS A 227 -0.81 -9.77 -25.13
C LYS A 227 -0.32 -8.33 -25.00
N LEU A 228 -0.77 -7.62 -23.96
CA LEU A 228 -0.33 -6.25 -23.66
C LEU A 228 1.18 -6.17 -23.46
N LYS A 229 1.77 -7.12 -22.72
CA LYS A 229 3.23 -7.22 -22.56
C LYS A 229 3.95 -7.53 -23.87
N ALA A 230 3.39 -8.39 -24.71
CA ALA A 230 4.00 -8.76 -25.99
C ALA A 230 3.98 -7.60 -27.00
N ASN A 231 2.96 -6.75 -26.95
CA ASN A 231 2.81 -5.57 -27.81
C ASN A 231 3.63 -4.37 -27.31
N GLY A 232 3.99 -4.35 -26.03
CA GLY A 232 4.68 -3.23 -25.37
C GLY A 232 3.75 -2.32 -24.56
N ASP A 233 2.44 -2.38 -24.83
CA ASP A 233 1.42 -1.50 -24.24
C ASP A 233 1.31 -1.58 -22.71
N TRP A 234 1.66 -2.72 -22.10
CA TRP A 234 1.47 -2.93 -20.65
C TRP A 234 2.16 -1.86 -19.77
N ASN A 235 3.35 -1.42 -20.17
CA ASN A 235 4.12 -0.44 -19.39
C ASN A 235 3.69 1.01 -19.66
N ASP A 236 2.87 1.21 -20.69
CA ASP A 236 2.38 2.52 -21.15
C ASP A 236 1.01 2.87 -20.56
N ILE A 237 0.38 1.94 -19.84
CA ILE A 237 -0.82 2.22 -19.06
C ILE A 237 -0.43 2.97 -17.79
N VAL A 238 -1.00 4.16 -17.61
CA VAL A 238 -0.68 5.05 -16.50
C VAL A 238 -1.94 5.47 -15.73
N PHE A 239 -1.76 5.61 -14.42
CA PHE A 239 -2.72 6.19 -13.49
C PHE A 239 -2.35 7.65 -13.22
N GLN A 240 -3.26 8.56 -13.56
CA GLN A 240 -3.08 9.99 -13.39
C GLN A 240 -3.93 10.50 -12.23
N VAL A 241 -3.29 11.31 -11.38
CA VAL A 241 -3.91 12.10 -10.32
C VAL A 241 -3.21 13.45 -10.27
N ARG A 242 -3.93 14.53 -9.96
CA ARG A 242 -3.38 15.90 -9.89
C ARG A 242 -3.47 16.47 -8.47
N PRO A 243 -2.57 16.06 -7.56
CA PRO A 243 -2.50 16.64 -6.23
C PRO A 243 -1.84 18.02 -6.29
N ARG A 244 -2.52 19.04 -5.76
CA ARG A 244 -1.99 20.41 -5.65
C ARG A 244 -1.78 20.80 -4.19
N LYS A 245 -0.62 21.40 -3.93
CA LYS A 245 -0.28 22.05 -2.67
C LYS A 245 0.38 23.39 -2.98
N SER A 246 -0.08 24.46 -2.35
CA SER A 246 0.66 25.72 -2.36
C SER A 246 1.69 25.69 -1.24
N VAL A 247 2.90 26.21 -1.46
CA VAL A 247 3.88 26.41 -0.40
C VAL A 247 3.24 27.26 0.70
N ASN A 248 3.33 26.85 1.97
CA ASN A 248 2.60 27.43 3.11
C ASN A 248 2.82 28.95 3.23
N PHE A 249 1.95 29.77 2.64
CA PHE A 249 1.90 31.22 2.82
C PHE A 249 0.54 31.62 3.40
N GLU A 250 0.53 32.68 4.19
CA GLU A 250 -0.71 33.31 4.65
C GLU A 250 -1.47 33.87 3.46
N THR A 251 -2.81 33.78 3.48
CA THR A 251 -3.67 34.34 2.44
C THR A 251 -3.24 35.76 2.09
N SER A 252 -2.88 35.97 0.83
CA SER A 252 -2.27 37.22 0.38
C SER A 252 -3.09 37.79 -0.77
N THR A 253 -3.50 39.05 -0.64
CA THR A 253 -4.10 39.78 -1.76
C THR A 253 -2.99 40.46 -2.55
N VAL A 254 -2.84 40.06 -3.82
CA VAL A 254 -1.88 40.64 -4.75
C VAL A 254 -2.65 41.50 -5.75
N LEU A 255 -2.16 42.72 -5.99
CA LEU A 255 -2.65 43.53 -7.10
C LEU A 255 -2.23 42.84 -8.41
N ALA A 256 -3.18 42.41 -9.23
CA ALA A 256 -2.87 41.96 -10.57
C ALA A 256 -2.28 43.15 -11.32
N GLY A 257 -1.00 43.06 -11.68
CA GLY A 257 -0.33 44.08 -12.48
C GLY A 257 -1.18 44.40 -13.71
N GLY A 258 -1.60 45.66 -13.82
CA GLY A 258 -2.65 46.13 -14.70
C GLY A 258 -2.54 45.61 -16.14
N GLY A 259 -3.61 44.97 -16.59
CA GLY A 259 -3.91 44.91 -18.02
C GLY A 259 -4.01 46.33 -18.58
N LYS A 260 -3.81 46.47 -19.89
CA LYS A 260 -3.78 47.76 -20.62
C LYS A 260 -5.04 48.65 -20.45
N ASP A 261 -6.07 48.18 -19.75
CA ASP A 261 -7.36 48.84 -19.57
C ASP A 261 -7.64 49.36 -18.14
N GLY A 262 -6.63 49.43 -17.26
CA GLY A 262 -6.68 50.28 -16.06
C GLY A 262 -7.66 49.86 -14.95
N GLY A 263 -8.08 48.59 -14.90
CA GLY A 263 -8.76 48.02 -13.75
C GLY A 263 -7.76 47.37 -12.78
N ASP A 264 -7.64 47.90 -11.56
CA ASP A 264 -6.92 47.25 -10.47
C ASP A 264 -7.69 46.01 -10.03
N ALA A 265 -7.48 44.88 -10.71
CA ALA A 265 -8.01 43.60 -10.28
C ALA A 265 -7.15 43.08 -9.11
N THR A 266 -7.73 42.95 -7.92
CA THR A 266 -7.09 42.26 -6.80
C THR A 266 -7.29 40.75 -6.94
N ILE A 267 -6.20 39.98 -6.97
CA ILE A 267 -6.23 38.51 -6.89
C ILE A 267 -5.92 38.12 -5.45
N THR A 268 -6.83 37.39 -4.81
CA THR A 268 -6.57 36.78 -3.50
C THR A 268 -5.98 35.39 -3.71
N LEU A 269 -4.80 35.14 -3.17
CA LEU A 269 -4.15 33.83 -3.19
C LEU A 269 -4.50 33.09 -1.90
N HIS A 270 -5.13 31.93 -2.02
CA HIS A 270 -5.44 31.06 -0.90
C HIS A 270 -4.47 29.87 -0.83
N PRO A 271 -4.07 29.42 0.38
CA PRO A 271 -3.24 28.23 0.51
C PRO A 271 -4.07 26.96 0.24
N HIS A 272 -3.57 26.04 -0.59
CA HIS A 272 -4.19 24.76 -0.86
C HIS A 272 -3.50 23.61 -0.11
N PRO A 273 -4.26 22.71 0.56
CA PRO A 273 -5.72 22.79 0.74
C PRO A 273 -6.14 23.87 1.74
N THR A 274 -7.25 24.57 1.45
CA THR A 274 -7.84 25.59 2.33
C THR A 274 -8.73 24.94 3.39
N SER A 275 -8.84 25.56 4.56
CA SER A 275 -9.84 25.20 5.59
C SER A 275 -9.75 23.75 6.10
N VAL A 276 -8.61 23.08 5.93
CA VAL A 276 -8.36 21.74 6.46
C VAL A 276 -7.46 21.82 7.68
N PHE A 277 -7.84 21.11 8.72
CA PHE A 277 -7.09 21.02 9.95
C PHE A 277 -6.71 19.57 10.23
N VAL A 278 -5.60 19.43 10.94
CA VAL A 278 -4.98 18.15 11.27
C VAL A 278 -4.74 18.11 12.77
N GLN A 279 -5.15 17.04 13.42
CA GLN A 279 -4.82 16.79 14.83
C GLN A 279 -4.46 15.32 15.04
N HIS A 280 -3.29 15.09 15.62
CA HIS A 280 -2.93 13.77 16.12
C HIS A 280 -3.74 13.47 17.38
N LEU A 281 -4.51 12.39 17.36
CA LEU A 281 -5.27 11.93 18.53
C LEU A 281 -4.41 11.06 19.43
N ASP A 282 -3.59 10.19 18.82
CA ASP A 282 -2.60 9.34 19.47
C ASP A 282 -1.54 8.88 18.44
N ASN A 283 -0.72 7.90 18.81
CA ASN A 283 0.36 7.39 17.97
C ASN A 283 -0.12 6.62 16.72
N ASN A 284 -1.40 6.26 16.63
CA ASN A 284 -1.96 5.45 15.54
C ASN A 284 -3.16 6.10 14.84
N ARG A 285 -3.66 7.23 15.36
CA ARG A 285 -4.86 7.88 14.86
C ARG A 285 -4.64 9.36 14.59
N LEU A 286 -5.10 9.77 13.42
CA LEU A 286 -5.13 11.15 12.95
C LEU A 286 -6.58 11.59 12.79
N ALA A 287 -6.90 12.82 13.15
CA ALA A 287 -8.17 13.43 12.82
C ALA A 287 -7.98 14.61 11.86
N LEU A 288 -8.88 14.67 10.88
CA LEU A 288 -8.91 15.65 9.81
C LEU A 288 -10.30 16.29 9.79
N TRP A 289 -10.39 17.61 9.67
CA TRP A 289 -11.67 18.30 9.51
C TRP A 289 -11.57 19.41 8.48
N TYR A 290 -12.66 19.56 7.74
CA TYR A 290 -12.86 20.62 6.76
C TYR A 290 -13.91 21.60 7.32
N LEU A 291 -13.54 22.87 7.47
CA LEU A 291 -14.42 23.92 8.02
C LEU A 291 -15.32 24.59 6.97
N GLY A 292 -15.35 24.07 5.75
CA GLY A 292 -16.20 24.59 4.68
C GLY A 292 -15.57 25.72 3.85
N VAL A 293 -16.26 26.02 2.74
CA VAL A 293 -15.89 26.94 1.67
C VAL A 293 -14.57 26.58 0.98
N THR A 294 -14.68 25.96 -0.18
CA THR A 294 -13.57 25.77 -1.12
C THR A 294 -13.65 26.89 -2.15
N PRO A 295 -12.74 27.88 -2.13
CA PRO A 295 -12.70 28.87 -3.20
C PRO A 295 -12.42 28.17 -4.53
N ALA A 296 -13.20 28.51 -5.56
CA ALA A 296 -12.87 28.15 -6.93
C ALA A 296 -11.91 29.21 -7.47
N ASP A 297 -10.65 28.82 -7.67
CA ASP A 297 -9.56 29.75 -7.97
C ASP A 297 -9.18 29.75 -9.45
N THR A 298 -9.68 28.79 -10.24
CA THR A 298 -9.36 28.65 -11.68
C THR A 298 -10.62 28.45 -12.53
N ALA A 299 -10.53 28.77 -13.82
CA ALA A 299 -11.60 28.49 -14.78
C ALA A 299 -11.95 26.98 -14.84
N ASP A 300 -10.94 26.13 -14.70
CA ASP A 300 -11.09 24.68 -14.64
C ASP A 300 -11.85 24.23 -13.39
N GLU A 301 -11.56 24.82 -12.22
CA GLU A 301 -12.31 24.54 -10.99
C GLU A 301 -13.78 24.99 -11.09
N ILE A 302 -14.04 26.12 -11.75
CA ILE A 302 -15.41 26.59 -12.01
C ILE A 302 -16.13 25.60 -12.93
N ALA A 303 -15.51 25.17 -14.03
CA ALA A 303 -16.09 24.21 -14.96
C ALA A 303 -16.34 22.84 -14.30
N ALA A 304 -15.41 22.36 -13.47
CA ALA A 304 -15.60 21.16 -12.67
C ALA A 304 -16.77 21.31 -11.70
N ARG A 305 -16.87 22.45 -11.00
CA ARG A 305 -17.96 22.74 -10.06
C ARG A 305 -19.33 22.71 -10.75
N ASP A 306 -19.42 23.25 -11.96
CA ASP A 306 -20.64 23.20 -12.78
C ASP A 306 -20.98 21.77 -13.22
N TYR A 307 -19.98 20.95 -13.56
CA TYR A 307 -20.15 19.55 -13.95
C TYR A 307 -20.63 18.66 -12.79
N ILE A 308 -20.00 18.76 -11.62
CA ILE A 308 -20.26 17.89 -10.45
C ILE A 308 -21.49 18.36 -9.66
N GLY A 309 -21.85 19.64 -9.81
CA GLY A 309 -22.86 20.33 -9.03
C GLY A 309 -22.27 21.07 -7.83
N GLY A 310 -22.47 22.39 -7.79
CA GLY A 310 -21.87 23.28 -6.79
C GLY A 310 -22.13 22.89 -5.33
N THR A 311 -23.32 22.36 -5.02
CA THR A 311 -23.66 21.94 -3.65
C THR A 311 -22.75 20.83 -3.12
N ARG A 312 -22.32 19.90 -3.98
CA ARG A 312 -21.42 18.80 -3.62
C ARG A 312 -19.98 19.30 -3.55
N TYR A 313 -19.56 20.06 -4.56
CA TYR A 313 -18.22 20.64 -4.63
C TYR A 313 -17.89 21.54 -3.42
N ASP A 314 -18.82 22.37 -2.98
CA ASP A 314 -18.54 23.35 -1.91
C ASP A 314 -18.52 22.72 -0.51
N ARG A 315 -19.14 21.54 -0.35
CA ARG A 315 -19.31 20.86 0.95
C ARG A 315 -18.33 19.73 1.18
N GLU A 316 -17.59 19.34 0.15
CA GLU A 316 -16.62 18.25 0.20
C GLU A 316 -15.24 18.75 -0.21
N GLN A 317 -14.23 18.41 0.58
CA GLN A 317 -12.84 18.68 0.26
C GLN A 317 -12.11 17.36 0.05
N LYS A 318 -11.69 17.13 -1.18
CA LYS A 318 -10.95 15.94 -1.58
C LYS A 318 -9.47 16.12 -1.38
N LEU A 319 -8.84 15.17 -0.70
CA LEU A 319 -7.45 15.27 -0.28
C LEU A 319 -6.66 14.02 -0.61
N MET A 320 -5.41 14.26 -0.99
CA MET A 320 -4.35 13.28 -0.87
C MET A 320 -3.55 13.63 0.39
N VAL A 321 -3.52 12.71 1.34
CA VAL A 321 -2.78 12.83 2.60
C VAL A 321 -1.55 11.95 2.51
N LEU A 322 -0.37 12.54 2.65
CA LEU A 322 0.89 11.82 2.77
C LEU A 322 1.29 11.78 4.25
N LEU A 323 1.34 10.57 4.80
CA LEU A 323 1.86 10.31 6.13
C LEU A 323 3.30 9.80 6.00
N LYS A 324 4.23 10.52 6.61
CA LYS A 324 5.65 10.15 6.63
C LYS A 324 6.05 9.72 8.05
N VAL A 325 6.60 8.51 8.14
CA VAL A 325 7.23 7.96 9.36
C VAL A 325 8.71 8.31 9.38
#